data_AF-T0ZLL7-F1
#
_entry.id   AF-T0ZLL7-F1
#
_cell.length_a   1.000
_cell.length_b   1.000
_cell.length_c   1.000
_cell.angle_alpha   90.00
_cell.angle_beta   90.00
_cell.angle_gamma   90.00
#
_symmetry.space_group_name_H-M   'P 1'
#
loop_
_entity.id
_entity.type
_entity.pdbx_description
1 polymer ?
#
loop_
_entity_poly.entity_id
_entity_poly.type
_entity_poly.pdbx_seq_one_letter_code
_entity_poly.pdbx_strand_id
1 'polypeptide(L)' 'AVVNFPPRRIAGLESQVLVLGVLNPEDQGEVILVRPDRPGTSGWRLG' A
#
# COMPACT_ATOMS: atom_id res chain seq x y z
N ALA A 1 -3.18 1.24 4.12
CA ALA A 1 -1.90 1.86 3.70
C ALA A 1 -1.11 2.27 4.93
N VAL A 2 0.21 2.28 4.86
CA VAL A 2 1.07 2.87 5.90
C VAL A 2 1.27 4.34 5.56
N VAL A 3 0.95 5.22 6.52
CA VAL A 3 0.83 6.67 6.31
C VAL A 3 1.87 7.49 7.06
N ASN A 4 2.77 6.84 7.80
CA ASN A 4 3.74 7.48 8.70
C ASN A 4 5.20 7.24 8.31
N PHE A 5 5.47 6.72 7.11
CA PHE A 5 6.83 6.61 6.62
C PHE A 5 7.31 7.95 6.05
N PRO A 6 8.62 8.23 6.09
CA PRO A 6 9.19 9.32 5.31
C PRO A 6 8.80 9.17 3.83
N PRO A 7 8.52 10.28 3.12
CA PRO A 7 8.11 10.20 1.73
C PRO A 7 9.23 9.65 0.85
N ARG A 8 8.86 8.81 -0.13
CA ARG A 8 9.79 8.26 -1.12
C ARG A 8 9.72 9.07 -2.42
N ARG A 9 10.85 9.61 -2.88
CA ARG A 9 10.94 10.29 -4.18
C ARG A 9 11.27 9.32 -5.31
N ILE A 10 10.50 9.35 -6.39
CA ILE A 10 10.67 8.51 -7.58
C ILE A 10 10.51 9.39 -8.81
N ALA A 11 11.58 9.63 -9.56
CA ALA A 11 11.55 10.48 -10.77
C ALA A 11 10.83 11.84 -10.58
N GLY A 12 10.99 12.46 -9.41
CA GLY A 12 10.35 13.75 -9.07
C GLY A 12 8.95 13.63 -8.44
N LEU A 13 8.31 12.46 -8.48
CA LEU A 13 7.08 12.18 -7.74
C LEU A 13 7.39 11.91 -6.27
N GLU A 14 6.64 12.55 -5.37
CA GLU A 14 6.72 12.31 -3.92
C GLU A 14 5.63 11.34 -3.47
N SER A 15 6.00 10.08 -3.20
CA SER A 15 5.09 9.09 -2.66
C SER A 15 4.99 9.21 -1.14
N GLN A 16 3.84 9.69 -0.65
CA GLN A 16 3.61 9.96 0.77
C GLN A 16 3.10 8.75 1.56
N VAL A 17 2.62 7.71 0.88
CA VAL A 17 2.02 6.53 1.54
C VAL A 17 2.50 5.24 0.88
N LEU A 18 2.59 4.17 1.67
CA LEU A 18 2.83 2.83 1.18
C LEU A 18 1.49 2.07 1.10
N VAL A 19 1.07 1.75 -0.12
CA VAL A 19 -0.06 0.83 -0.36
C VAL A 19 0.42 -0.59 -0.10
N LEU A 20 -0.33 -1.35 0.72
CA LEU A 20 0.05 -2.70 1.12
C LEU A 20 -0.47 -3.73 0.12
N GLY A 21 0.37 -4.71 -0.19
CA GLY A 21 0.03 -5.87 -1.01
C GLY A 21 0.87 -7.07 -0.60
N VAL A 22 0.45 -8.25 -1.05
CA VAL A 22 1.25 -9.49 -0.96
C VAL A 22 1.92 -9.72 -2.30
N LEU A 23 3.18 -10.15 -2.26
CA LEU A 23 3.98 -10.45 -3.45
C LEU A 23 3.72 -11.90 -3.88
N ASN A 24 3.53 -12.13 -5.18
CA ASN A 24 3.49 -13.50 -5.70
C ASN A 24 4.91 -14.10 -5.67
N PRO A 25 5.15 -15.25 -5.02
CA PRO A 25 6.47 -15.89 -5.03
C PRO A 25 6.88 -16.41 -6.42
N GLU A 26 5.93 -16.67 -7.31
CA GLU A 26 6.17 -17.19 -8.66
C GLU A 26 6.34 -16.08 -9.71
N ASP A 27 5.86 -14.87 -9.44
CA ASP A 27 6.02 -13.68 -10.30
C ASP A 27 6.37 -12.45 -9.45
N GLN A 28 7.64 -12.04 -9.51
CA GLN A 28 8.13 -10.89 -8.75
C GLN A 28 7.52 -9.54 -9.15
N GLY A 29 6.93 -9.45 -10.34
CA GLY A 29 6.24 -8.26 -10.81
C GLY A 29 4.79 -8.17 -10.34
N GLU A 30 4.21 -9.28 -9.88
CA GLU A 30 2.81 -9.34 -9.48
C GLU A 30 2.60 -9.00 -8.00
N VAL A 31 1.63 -8.11 -7.76
CA VAL A 31 1.25 -7.66 -6.43
C VAL A 31 -0.27 -7.75 -6.28
N ILE A 32 -0.74 -8.47 -5.26
CA ILE A 32 -2.16 -8.54 -4.90
C ILE A 32 -2.42 -7.56 -3.76
N LEU A 33 -3.34 -6.63 -3.95
CA LEU A 33 -3.62 -5.57 -2.96
C LEU A 33 -4.35 -6.10 -1.73
N VAL A 34 -3.88 -5.68 -0.56
CA VAL A 34 -4.63 -5.86 0.70
C VAL A 34 -5.77 -4.84 0.72
N ARG A 35 -7.00 -5.32 0.95
CA ARG A 35 -8.20 -4.47 1.05
C ARG A 35 -9.13 -4.92 2.17
N PRO A 36 -9.86 -4.00 2.80
CA PRO A 36 -10.96 -4.37 3.70
C PRO A 36 -12.10 -4.98 2.89
N ASP A 37 -12.78 -5.98 3.47
CA ASP A 37 -13.93 -6.64 2.83
C ASP A 37 -15.19 -5.76 2.85
N ARG A 38 -15.27 -4.82 3.79
CA ARG A 38 -16.42 -3.91 3.96
C ARG A 38 -16.11 -2.54 3.35
N PRO A 39 -17.06 -1.91 2.64
CA PRO A 39 -16.93 -0.54 2.20
C PRO A 39 -16.98 0.43 3.40
N GLY A 40 -16.59 1.69 3.18
CA GLY A 40 -16.72 2.75 4.18
C GLY A 40 -15.68 2.74 5.30
N THR A 41 -14.66 1.88 5.24
CA THR A 41 -13.60 1.78 6.26
C THR A 41 -12.41 2.71 6.01
N SER A 42 -12.62 3.82 5.29
CA SER A 42 -11.55 4.77 5.01
C SER A 42 -11.05 5.42 6.30
N GLY A 43 -9.73 5.53 6.46
CA GLY A 43 -9.11 6.11 7.66
C GLY A 43 -9.12 5.21 8.90
N TRP A 44 -9.76 4.04 8.86
CA TRP A 44 -9.74 3.11 9.99
C TRP A 44 -8.34 2.52 10.16
N ARG A 45 -7.94 2.32 11.41
CA ARG A 45 -6.63 1.74 11.72
C ARG A 45 -6.64 0.26 11.37
N LEU A 46 -5.67 -0.16 10.55
CA LEU A 46 -5.36 -1.56 10.35
C LEU A 46 -4.71 -2.09 11.64
N GLY A 47 -5.30 -3.16 12.22
CA GLY A 47 -4.79 -3.88 13.38
C GLY A 47 -4.10 -5.17 12.99
#